data_AF-A0AAW4WVZ5-F1
#
_entry.id   AF-A0AAW4WVZ5-F1
#
_cell.length_a   1.000
_cell.length_b   1.000
_cell.length_c   1.000
_cell.angle_alpha   90.00
_cell.angle_beta   90.00
_cell.angle_gamma   90.00
#
_symmetry.space_group_name_H-M   'P 1'
#
loop_
_entity.id
_entity.type
_entity.pdbx_description
1 polymer ?
#
loop_
_entity_poly.entity_id
_entity_poly.type
_entity_poly.pdbx_seq_one_letter_code
_entity_poly.pdbx_strand_id
1 'polypeptide(L)'
;TNAVLYILDPKNGDLADLGTVMGNVYHTKEEMIDCVNAVYEGMVQRSEEMKRHPNYKTGENYAYLGLPPCFLIFDEYVAFFEMLGTKE
;
A
#
# COMPACT_ATOMS: atom_id res chain seq x y z
N THR A 1 9.41 -0.86 -14.87
CA THR A 1 9.29 -1.69 -13.66
C THR A 1 7.82 -1.81 -13.34
N ASN A 2 7.30 -3.00 -13.03
CA ASN A 2 5.87 -3.19 -12.76
C ASN A 2 5.55 -3.00 -11.26
N ALA A 3 6.09 -1.95 -10.64
CA ALA A 3 5.92 -1.72 -9.21
C ALA A 3 4.56 -1.07 -8.95
N VAL A 4 3.83 -1.57 -7.95
CA VAL A 4 2.60 -0.95 -7.47
C VAL A 4 2.96 -0.01 -6.33
N LEU A 5 2.52 1.24 -6.43
CA LEU A 5 2.77 2.26 -5.41
C LEU A 5 1.43 2.81 -4.93
N TYR A 6 1.32 2.97 -3.61
CA TYR A 6 0.22 3.62 -2.90
C TYR A 6 0.81 4.73 -2.04
N ILE A 7 0.21 5.91 -2.06
CA ILE A 7 0.68 7.09 -1.31
C ILE A 7 -0.48 7.61 -0.47
N LEU A 8 -0.23 7.80 0.83
CA LEU A 8 -1.15 8.45 1.75
C LEU A 8 -0.59 9.84 2.08
N ASP A 9 -1.31 10.87 1.66
CA ASP A 9 -0.97 12.28 1.86
C ASP A 9 -2.06 12.98 2.69
N PRO A 10 -2.02 12.86 4.03
CA PRO A 10 -3.01 13.46 4.92
C PRO A 10 -3.04 15.00 4.87
N LYS A 11 -2.00 15.64 4.33
CA LYS A 11 -1.94 17.11 4.22
C LYS A 11 -2.48 17.61 2.89
N ASN A 12 -2.78 16.71 1.95
CA ASN A 12 -3.14 17.03 0.57
C ASN A 12 -2.15 18.05 -0.01
N GLY A 13 -0.86 17.80 0.19
CA GLY A 13 0.26 18.65 -0.18
C GLY A 13 0.81 18.29 -1.56
N ASP A 14 2.13 18.41 -1.72
CA ASP A 14 2.80 18.28 -3.03
C ASP A 14 2.63 16.87 -3.66
N LEU A 15 2.34 15.84 -2.85
CA LEU A 15 2.12 14.48 -3.35
C LEU A 15 0.71 14.25 -3.87
N ALA A 16 -0.29 15.01 -3.42
CA ALA A 16 -1.64 14.98 -4.00
C ALA A 16 -1.65 15.37 -5.49
N ASP A 17 -0.80 16.31 -5.89
CA ASP A 17 -0.62 16.68 -7.31
C ASP A 17 -0.05 15.54 -8.16
N LEU A 18 0.70 14.62 -7.53
CA LEU A 18 1.17 13.38 -8.15
C LEU A 18 -0.01 12.45 -8.53
N GLY A 19 -1.19 12.65 -7.92
CA GLY A 19 -2.45 12.00 -8.26
C GLY A 19 -2.86 12.19 -9.73
N THR A 20 -2.42 13.27 -10.36
CA THR A 20 -2.64 13.53 -11.81
C THR A 20 -1.84 12.59 -12.72
N VAL A 21 -0.79 11.98 -12.19
CA VAL A 21 0.13 11.07 -12.91
C VAL A 21 0.02 9.63 -12.37
N MET A 22 -0.40 9.44 -11.12
CA MET A 22 -0.52 8.15 -10.44
C MET A 22 -1.84 8.05 -9.69
N GLY A 23 -2.71 7.11 -10.08
CA GLY A 23 -4.07 7.01 -9.52
C GLY A 23 -4.21 6.48 -8.08
N ASN A 24 -3.10 6.21 -7.37
CA ASN A 24 -3.10 5.60 -6.04
C ASN A 24 -2.59 6.57 -4.97
N VAL A 25 -3.00 7.84 -5.04
CA VAL A 25 -2.71 8.86 -4.02
C VAL A 25 -4.00 9.20 -3.29
N TYR A 26 -4.00 9.09 -1.97
CA TYR A 26 -5.18 9.27 -1.12
C TYR A 26 -4.92 10.30 -0.03
N HIS A 27 -5.89 11.16 0.24
CA HIS A 27 -5.73 12.25 1.21
C HIS A 27 -6.88 12.34 2.23
N THR A 28 -8.04 11.73 1.97
CA THR A 28 -9.14 11.69 2.94
C THR A 28 -8.96 10.53 3.92
N LYS A 29 -9.48 10.68 5.14
CA LYS A 29 -9.36 9.67 6.20
C LYS A 29 -9.94 8.33 5.76
N GLU A 30 -11.13 8.35 5.17
CA GLU A 30 -11.85 7.17 4.70
C GLU A 30 -11.06 6.45 3.60
N GLU A 31 -10.60 7.18 2.58
CA GLU A 31 -9.82 6.59 1.49
C GLU A 31 -8.46 6.07 1.96
N MET A 32 -7.80 6.74 2.90
CA MET A 32 -6.54 6.26 3.47
C MET A 32 -6.74 4.96 4.26
N ILE A 33 -7.83 4.85 5.03
CA ILE A 33 -8.18 3.61 5.74
C ILE A 33 -8.46 2.48 4.75
N ASP A 34 -9.28 2.75 3.73
CA ASP A 34 -9.61 1.78 2.70
C ASP A 34 -8.38 1.34 1.90
N CYS A 35 -7.48 2.27 1.58
CA CYS A 35 -6.20 1.96 0.93
C CYS A 35 -5.34 1.04 1.81
N VAL A 36 -5.21 1.33 3.10
CA VAL A 36 -4.43 0.47 4.03
C VAL A 36 -5.04 -0.93 4.10
N ASN A 37 -6.36 -1.04 4.19
CA ASN A 37 -7.08 -2.32 4.19
C ASN A 37 -6.85 -3.09 2.88
N ALA A 38 -6.99 -2.45 1.73
CA ALA A 38 -6.77 -3.06 0.42
C ALA A 38 -5.32 -3.54 0.23
N VAL A 39 -4.33 -2.76 0.68
CA VAL A 39 -2.92 -3.16 0.66
C VAL A 39 -2.67 -4.37 1.56
N TYR A 40 -3.28 -4.38 2.76
CA TYR A 40 -3.20 -5.51 3.69
C TYR A 40 -3.82 -6.79 3.12
N GLU A 41 -5.04 -6.71 2.60
CA GLU A 41 -5.72 -7.85 1.95
C GLU A 41 -4.90 -8.39 0.77
N GLY A 42 -4.41 -7.49 -0.09
CA GLY A 42 -3.54 -7.86 -1.19
C GLY A 42 -2.22 -8.50 -0.73
N MET A 43 -1.67 -8.09 0.42
CA MET A 43 -0.49 -8.74 1.02
C MET A 43 -0.82 -10.16 1.51
N VAL A 44 -1.96 -10.35 2.19
CA VAL A 44 -2.40 -11.66 2.67
C VAL A 44 -2.65 -12.61 1.49
N GLN A 45 -3.36 -12.17 0.46
CA GLN A 45 -3.61 -12.96 -0.74
C GLN A 45 -2.31 -13.36 -1.41
N ARG A 46 -1.38 -12.42 -1.61
CA ARG A 46 -0.04 -12.72 -2.17
C ARG A 46 0.72 -13.73 -1.32
N SER A 47 0.68 -13.61 0.01
CA SER A 47 1.32 -14.58 0.91
C SER A 47 0.75 -16.00 0.75
N GLU A 48 -0.57 -16.12 0.65
CA GLU A 48 -1.23 -17.41 0.43
C GLU A 48 -0.94 -17.99 -0.96
N GLU A 49 -0.93 -17.17 -2.01
CA GLU A 49 -0.54 -17.58 -3.36
C GLU A 49 0.92 -18.06 -3.41
N MET A 50 1.83 -17.36 -2.72
CA MET A 50 3.24 -17.78 -2.61
C MET A 50 3.36 -19.15 -1.94
N LYS A 51 2.64 -19.40 -0.84
CA LYS A 51 2.66 -20.69 -0.14
C LYS A 51 2.08 -21.84 -0.97
N ARG A 52 1.10 -21.56 -1.83
CA ARG A 52 0.45 -22.54 -2.71
C ARG A 52 1.20 -22.76 -4.02
N HIS A 53 2.21 -21.95 -4.31
CA HIS A 53 2.95 -22.04 -5.56
C HIS A 53 3.75 -23.36 -5.63
N PRO A 54 3.65 -24.15 -6.70
CA PRO A 54 4.32 -25.46 -6.80
C PRO A 54 5.86 -25.36 -6.74
N ASN A 55 6.40 -24.17 -7.02
CA ASN A 55 7.83 -23.86 -6.93
C ASN A 55 8.22 -23.09 -5.66
N TYR A 56 7.36 -23.07 -4.63
CA TYR A 56 7.67 -22.43 -3.36
C TYR A 56 8.94 -23.04 -2.75
N LYS A 57 9.94 -22.20 -2.51
CA LYS A 57 11.17 -22.55 -1.80
C LYS A 57 11.28 -21.65 -0.58
N THR A 58 11.49 -22.26 0.58
CA THR A 58 11.78 -21.54 1.82
C THR A 58 13.00 -20.64 1.61
N GLY A 59 12.83 -19.32 1.78
CA GLY A 59 13.90 -18.32 1.63
C GLY A 59 13.89 -17.53 0.32
N GLU A 60 13.05 -17.90 -0.65
CA GLU A 60 12.85 -17.12 -1.89
C GLU A 60 11.77 -16.05 -1.71
N ASN A 61 11.98 -14.87 -2.31
CA ASN A 61 11.13 -13.69 -2.14
C ASN A 61 10.15 -13.51 -3.31
N TYR A 62 9.22 -12.55 -3.19
CA TYR A 62 8.23 -12.19 -4.22
C TYR A 62 8.82 -12.03 -5.64
N ALA A 63 10.06 -11.54 -5.75
CA ALA A 63 10.76 -11.36 -7.02
C ALA A 63 11.07 -12.69 -7.73
N TYR A 64 11.35 -13.76 -6.99
CA TYR A 64 11.58 -15.10 -7.55
C TYR A 64 10.32 -15.69 -8.19
N LEU A 65 9.15 -15.29 -7.68
CA LEU A 65 7.84 -15.72 -8.19
C LEU A 65 7.28 -14.77 -9.26
N GLY A 66 8.07 -13.78 -9.71
CA GLY A 66 7.65 -12.80 -10.70
C GLY A 66 6.55 -11.85 -10.22
N LEU A 67 6.30 -11.79 -8.91
CA LEU A 67 5.29 -10.91 -8.34
C LEU A 67 5.80 -9.47 -8.32
N PRO A 68 4.97 -8.49 -8.69
CA PRO A 68 5.36 -7.08 -8.65
C PRO A 68 5.60 -6.63 -7.20
N PRO A 69 6.64 -5.81 -6.94
CA PRO A 69 6.79 -5.18 -5.64
C PRO A 69 5.62 -4.21 -5.39
N CYS A 70 5.18 -4.13 -4.14
CA CYS A 70 4.09 -3.25 -3.72
C CYS A 70 4.59 -2.37 -2.58
N PHE A 71 4.46 -1.06 -2.74
CA PHE A 71 4.91 -0.06 -1.76
C PHE A 71 3.72 0.74 -1.26
N LEU A 72 3.66 0.95 0.04
CA LEU A 72 2.76 1.90 0.70
C LEU A 72 3.63 2.98 1.34
N ILE A 73 3.44 4.23 0.91
CA ILE A 73 4.19 5.39 1.37
C ILE A 73 3.25 6.28 2.18
N PHE A 74 3.72 6.71 3.34
CA PHE A 74 3.09 7.74 4.14
C PHE A 74 3.92 9.01 3.97
N ASP A 75 3.32 10.08 3.47
CA ASP A 75 4.02 11.38 3.38
C ASP A 75 4.30 11.92 4.79
N GLU A 76 3.28 11.90 5.64
CA GLU A 76 3.37 12.27 7.05
C GLU A 76 2.70 11.20 7.92
N TYR A 77 3.51 10.30 8.45
CA TYR A 77 3.02 9.22 9.31
C TYR A 77 2.33 9.74 10.58
N VAL A 78 2.84 10.82 11.19
CA VAL A 78 2.26 11.36 12.43
C VAL A 78 0.85 11.90 12.19
N ALA A 79 0.66 12.68 11.12
CA ALA A 79 -0.65 13.24 10.75
C ALA A 79 -1.67 12.14 10.41
N PHE A 80 -1.23 11.06 9.73
CA PHE A 80 -2.08 9.90 9.52
C PHE A 80 -2.55 9.29 10.86
N PHE A 81 -1.65 9.11 11.84
CA PHE A 81 -2.00 8.58 13.15
C PHE A 81 -2.95 9.49 13.94
N GLU A 82 -2.77 10.81 13.88
CA GLU A 82 -3.66 11.77 14.51
C GLU A 82 -5.09 11.68 13.92
N MET A 83 -5.22 11.49 12.61
CA MET A 83 -6.51 11.31 11.94
C MET A 83 -7.26 10.05 12.40
N LEU A 84 -6.53 8.99 12.77
CA LEU A 84 -7.12 7.76 13.33
C LEU A 84 -7.57 7.93 14.80
N GLY A 85 -7.02 8.91 15.51
CA GLY A 85 -7.18 9.10 16.96
C GLY A 85 -8.50 9.70 17.45
N THR A 86 -9.41 10.11 16.56
CA THR A 86 -10.73 10.62 16.95
C THR A 86 -11.71 9.47 17.21
N LYS A 87 -11.63 8.90 18.42
CA LYS A 87 -12.79 8.28 19.06
C LYS A 87 -13.71 9.43 19.51
N GLU A 88 -14.78 9.67 18.76
CA GLU A 88 -16.02 10.17 19.38
C GLU A 88 -16.78 9.00 20.00
#